data_AF-A0A8T7HB01-F1
#
_entry.id   AF-A0A8T7HB01-F1
#
_cell.length_a   1.000
_cell.length_b   1.000
_cell.length_c   1.000
_cell.angle_alpha   90.00
_cell.angle_beta   90.00
_cell.angle_gamma   90.00
#
_symmetry.space_group_name_H-M   'P 1'
#
loop_
_entity.id
_entity.type
_entity.pdbx_description
1 polymer ?
#
loop_
_entity_poly.entity_id
_entity_poly.type
_entity_poly.pdbx_seq_one_letter_code
_entity_poly.pdbx_strand_id
1 'polypeptide(L)'
;MKQSTLHEVSLPKKRSRYSIEPKAIFQKKELTSRQKEWLKSHDETNWQNIVLTQNYTNPKGIKKKLVWKLPGTELKNETCGLWKTVGCDNVFGHPENKQFVKHSKISCFRSKCEYCWLEKWLSRESSRATKRIENYIEYFKHLQFARSPNLQRKFLNPIHVIVSPSWNDKFKSFDELKEKARKLMNQAGIEGGLMIYHPFGFDKKEKKWVVRPHFHILGFGWVINTKKISDSDGWVIKNKGLRDSLHSTIYYQLSHAGVSDGVHAITWFGSLSYRAKYSSYFKVEDDEEHGFCDYCHCMLVDFEYVGLDKPPDFEFVGLVDYGNWKAKETLEQAVDRKRMMSLRFKKESNSNGLSHKLFSKLI
;
A
#
# COMPACT_ATOMS: atom_id res chain seq x y z
N MET A 1 -22.20 50.70 -25.67
CA MET A 1 -21.18 49.63 -25.57
C MET A 1 -20.95 49.33 -24.09
N LYS A 2 -21.44 48.18 -23.60
CA LYS A 2 -21.28 47.76 -22.21
C LYS A 2 -19.90 47.10 -22.05
N GLN A 3 -19.06 47.67 -21.19
CA GLN A 3 -17.76 47.10 -20.80
C GLN A 3 -17.99 45.76 -20.10
N SER A 4 -17.36 44.69 -20.59
CA SER A 4 -17.38 43.39 -19.95
C SER A 4 -16.46 43.44 -18.72
N THR A 5 -17.05 43.28 -17.54
CA THR A 5 -16.33 43.02 -16.29
C THR A 5 -15.56 41.70 -16.41
N LEU A 6 -14.23 41.79 -16.44
CA LEU A 6 -13.35 40.65 -16.25
C LEU A 6 -13.57 40.12 -14.83
N HIS A 7 -14.12 38.92 -14.71
CA HIS A 7 -14.12 38.20 -13.44
C HIS A 7 -12.67 37.89 -13.07
N GLU A 8 -12.19 38.50 -11.98
CA GLU A 8 -10.95 38.09 -11.31
C GLU A 8 -11.08 36.61 -10.92
N VAL A 9 -10.34 35.75 -11.61
CA VAL A 9 -10.20 34.36 -11.25
C VAL A 9 -9.36 34.32 -9.98
N SER A 10 -10.00 34.07 -8.83
CA SER A 10 -9.29 33.89 -7.57
C SER A 10 -8.31 32.71 -7.71
N LEU A 11 -7.02 32.97 -7.52
CA LEU A 11 -5.99 31.93 -7.49
C LEU A 11 -6.37 30.84 -6.49
N PRO A 12 -6.09 29.56 -6.80
CA PRO A 12 -6.33 28.46 -5.88
C PRO A 12 -5.64 28.74 -4.53
N LYS A 13 -6.40 28.54 -3.44
CA LYS A 13 -5.94 28.75 -2.06
C LYS A 13 -4.58 28.07 -1.84
N LYS A 14 -3.56 28.86 -1.46
CA LYS A 14 -2.23 28.38 -1.08
C LYS A 14 -2.37 27.22 -0.09
N ARG A 15 -1.97 26.01 -0.52
CA ARG A 15 -1.67 24.92 0.42
C ARG A 15 -0.57 25.44 1.36
N SER A 16 -0.74 25.13 2.63
CA SER A 16 0.08 25.57 3.76
C SER A 16 1.58 25.60 3.47
N ARG A 17 2.22 26.71 3.86
CA ARG A 17 3.67 27.00 3.92
C ARG A 17 4.56 25.75 3.77
N TYR A 18 5.07 25.53 2.56
CA TYR A 18 6.23 24.67 2.34
C TYR A 18 7.46 25.43 2.86
N SER A 19 8.26 24.77 3.70
CA SER A 19 9.60 25.24 4.06
C SER A 19 10.46 25.31 2.80
N ILE A 20 11.19 26.41 2.61
CA ILE A 20 12.11 26.67 1.49
C ILE A 20 13.33 25.73 1.54
N GLU A 21 13.64 25.16 2.71
CA GLU A 21 14.74 24.22 2.86
C GLU A 21 14.40 22.85 2.23
N PRO A 22 15.36 22.23 1.49
CA PRO A 22 15.20 20.88 0.99
C PRO A 22 15.00 19.94 2.18
N LYS A 23 13.76 19.49 2.40
CA LYS A 23 13.48 18.45 3.38
C LYS A 23 14.02 17.14 2.81
N ALA A 24 15.03 16.58 3.47
CA ALA A 24 15.36 15.17 3.30
C ALA A 24 14.10 14.35 3.55
N ILE A 25 13.42 13.90 2.48
CA ILE A 25 12.19 13.11 2.60
C ILE A 25 12.50 11.75 3.23
N PHE A 26 13.74 11.28 3.05
CA PHE A 26 14.27 10.11 3.72
C PHE A 26 15.67 10.42 4.24
N GLN A 27 15.78 10.95 5.47
CA GLN A 27 17.00 10.73 6.24
C GLN A 27 17.25 9.22 6.27
N LYS A 28 18.51 8.80 6.09
CA LYS A 28 18.97 7.40 6.16
C LYS A 28 18.41 6.78 7.44
N LYS A 29 17.26 6.13 7.34
CA LYS A 29 16.52 5.68 8.51
C LYS A 29 17.17 4.37 8.90
N GLU A 30 17.91 4.39 10.01
CA GLU A 30 18.41 3.13 10.54
C GLU A 30 17.23 2.17 10.72
N LEU A 31 17.44 0.92 10.30
CA LEU A 31 16.45 -0.12 10.53
C LEU A 31 16.13 -0.18 12.02
N THR A 32 14.85 -0.11 12.34
CA THR A 32 14.37 -0.31 13.71
C THR A 32 14.78 -1.69 14.21
N SER A 33 14.91 -1.88 15.53
CA SER A 33 15.24 -3.18 16.12
C SER A 33 14.32 -4.30 15.63
N ARG A 34 13.04 -3.98 15.40
CA ARG A 34 12.04 -4.91 14.88
C ARG A 34 12.27 -5.29 13.42
N GLN A 35 12.71 -4.33 12.60
CA GLN A 35 13.10 -4.62 11.21
C GLN A 35 14.34 -5.50 11.16
N LYS A 36 15.33 -5.24 12.03
CA LYS A 36 16.51 -6.10 12.18
C LYS A 36 16.12 -7.53 12.60
N GLU A 37 15.17 -7.67 13.53
CA GLU A 37 14.66 -8.98 13.96
C GLU A 37 13.98 -9.76 12.82
N TRP A 38 13.22 -9.10 11.94
CA TRP A 38 12.63 -9.78 10.77
C TRP A 38 13.67 -10.23 9.75
N LEU A 39 14.68 -9.39 9.47
CA LEU A 39 15.78 -9.79 8.60
C LEU A 39 16.54 -10.97 9.19
N LYS A 40 16.80 -10.96 10.50
CA LYS A 40 17.37 -12.10 11.20
C LYS A 40 16.50 -13.36 11.07
N SER A 41 15.18 -13.24 11.21
CA SER A 41 14.27 -14.36 10.96
C SER A 41 14.28 -14.85 9.51
N HIS A 42 14.56 -13.98 8.54
CA HIS A 42 14.65 -14.35 7.13
C HIS A 42 15.86 -15.26 6.89
N ASP A 43 16.99 -14.92 7.51
CA ASP A 43 18.25 -15.65 7.39
C ASP A 43 18.30 -16.93 8.24
N GLU A 44 17.72 -16.92 9.45
CA GLU A 44 17.86 -18.00 10.43
C GLU A 44 16.76 -19.07 10.37
N THR A 45 15.75 -18.90 9.52
CA THR A 45 14.58 -19.79 9.48
C THR A 45 14.29 -20.27 8.07
N ASN A 46 13.30 -21.14 7.90
CA ASN A 46 12.83 -21.58 6.59
C ASN A 46 12.00 -20.52 5.83
N TRP A 47 12.20 -19.22 6.09
CA TRP A 47 11.42 -18.11 5.50
C TRP A 47 11.41 -18.15 3.97
N GLN A 48 12.56 -18.41 3.35
CA GLN A 48 12.71 -18.51 1.89
C GLN A 48 12.02 -19.75 1.29
N ASN A 49 11.93 -20.82 2.07
CA ASN A 49 11.58 -22.15 1.59
C ASN A 49 10.12 -22.50 1.87
N ILE A 50 9.45 -21.80 2.79
CA ILE A 50 8.07 -22.12 3.14
C ILE A 50 7.10 -21.68 2.04
N VAL A 51 6.30 -22.63 1.58
CA VAL A 51 5.32 -22.44 0.51
C VAL A 51 4.01 -23.11 0.89
N LEU A 52 2.89 -22.50 0.52
CA LEU A 52 1.57 -23.13 0.54
C LEU A 52 0.90 -22.94 -0.81
N THR A 53 0.54 -24.04 -1.45
CA THR A 53 -0.24 -24.01 -2.68
C THR A 53 -1.71 -24.18 -2.36
N GLN A 54 -2.56 -23.27 -2.81
CA GLN A 54 -4.01 -23.31 -2.58
C GLN A 54 -4.80 -23.06 -3.86
N ASN A 55 -5.94 -23.73 -4.00
CA ASN A 55 -6.89 -23.42 -5.07
C ASN A 55 -7.51 -22.03 -4.82
N TYR A 56 -7.88 -21.34 -5.90
CA TYR A 56 -8.54 -20.04 -5.83
C TYR A 56 -9.45 -19.83 -7.04
N THR A 57 -10.71 -19.48 -6.78
CA THR A 57 -11.62 -19.00 -7.82
C THR A 57 -11.73 -17.48 -7.72
N ASN A 58 -11.37 -16.78 -8.80
CA ASN A 58 -11.46 -15.32 -8.81
C ASN A 58 -12.93 -14.84 -8.97
N PRO A 59 -13.23 -13.55 -8.76
CA PRO A 59 -14.60 -13.03 -8.92
C PRO A 59 -15.19 -13.16 -10.32
N LYS A 60 -14.39 -13.51 -11.34
CA LYS A 60 -14.84 -13.79 -12.71
C LYS A 60 -15.10 -15.30 -12.94
N GLY A 61 -15.01 -16.14 -11.90
CA GLY A 61 -15.18 -17.59 -12.02
C GLY A 61 -13.94 -18.35 -12.54
N ILE A 62 -12.82 -17.67 -12.76
CA ILE A 62 -11.60 -18.31 -13.28
C ILE A 62 -10.88 -19.00 -12.12
N LYS A 63 -10.69 -20.32 -12.26
CA LYS A 63 -9.92 -21.15 -11.33
C LYS A 63 -8.43 -20.96 -11.54
N LYS A 64 -7.69 -20.78 -10.46
CA LYS A 64 -6.24 -20.59 -10.41
C LYS A 64 -5.66 -21.35 -9.23
N LYS A 65 -4.35 -21.58 -9.27
CA LYS A 65 -3.57 -22.05 -8.14
C LYS A 65 -2.74 -20.89 -7.62
N LEU A 66 -2.93 -20.53 -6.35
CA LEU A 66 -2.10 -19.55 -5.66
C LEU A 66 -0.90 -20.27 -5.04
N VAL A 67 0.25 -19.63 -5.12
CA VAL A 67 1.49 -20.07 -4.48
C VAL A 67 1.84 -19.01 -3.46
N TRP A 68 1.47 -19.27 -2.21
CA TRP A 68 1.74 -18.38 -1.10
C TRP A 68 3.18 -18.52 -0.65
N LYS A 69 3.84 -17.38 -0.48
CA LYS A 69 5.16 -17.23 0.15
C LYS A 69 5.09 -16.15 1.23
N LEU A 70 6.14 -16.05 2.04
CA LEU A 70 6.37 -14.87 2.87
C LEU A 70 6.91 -13.71 1.99
N PRO A 71 6.87 -12.45 2.47
CA PRO A 71 7.44 -11.32 1.75
C PRO A 71 8.96 -11.46 1.53
N GLY A 72 9.49 -10.81 0.48
CA GLY A 72 10.93 -10.75 0.25
C GLY A 72 11.61 -12.07 -0.15
N THR A 73 10.90 -12.99 -0.82
CA THR A 73 11.40 -14.32 -1.23
C THR A 73 11.76 -14.43 -2.73
N GLU A 74 11.77 -13.33 -3.46
CA GLU A 74 12.13 -13.28 -4.88
C GLU A 74 13.21 -12.23 -5.11
N LEU A 75 14.10 -12.52 -6.06
CA LEU A 75 15.17 -11.63 -6.46
C LEU A 75 14.63 -10.25 -6.84
N LYS A 76 15.40 -9.22 -6.51
CA LYS A 76 15.10 -7.87 -6.96
C LYS A 76 15.23 -7.77 -8.48
N ASN A 77 14.49 -6.82 -9.07
CA ASN A 77 14.71 -6.51 -10.48
C ASN A 77 16.05 -5.78 -10.63
N GLU A 78 16.65 -5.84 -11.82
CA GLU A 78 17.94 -5.18 -12.12
C GLU A 78 17.95 -3.69 -11.76
N THR A 79 16.82 -3.01 -11.97
CA THR A 79 16.70 -1.58 -11.67
C THR A 79 16.47 -1.27 -10.19
N CYS A 80 16.05 -2.25 -9.38
CA CYS A 80 15.74 -2.01 -7.97
C CYS A 80 16.99 -1.60 -7.18
N GLY A 81 16.90 -0.45 -6.51
CA GLY A 81 17.99 0.14 -5.74
C GLY A 81 18.94 1.01 -6.54
N LEU A 82 18.80 1.10 -7.86
CA LEU A 82 19.52 2.07 -8.67
C LEU A 82 18.99 3.48 -8.41
N TRP A 83 19.88 4.46 -8.45
CA TRP A 83 19.50 5.87 -8.34
C TRP A 83 18.77 6.33 -9.59
N LYS A 84 17.70 7.09 -9.39
CA LYS A 84 16.98 7.83 -10.42
C LYS A 84 16.77 9.25 -9.92
N THR A 85 17.09 10.19 -10.78
CA THR A 85 16.78 11.60 -10.56
C THR A 85 15.81 12.05 -11.62
N VAL A 86 14.70 12.62 -11.20
CA VAL A 86 13.79 13.34 -12.07
C VAL A 86 13.62 14.75 -11.55
N GLY A 87 13.39 15.71 -12.44
CA GLY A 87 13.31 17.10 -12.04
C GLY A 87 12.52 17.96 -13.02
N CYS A 88 12.35 19.22 -12.65
CA CYS A 88 11.76 20.23 -13.50
C CYS A 88 12.74 21.39 -13.64
N ASP A 89 13.09 21.70 -14.90
CA ASP A 89 14.00 22.78 -15.27
C ASP A 89 13.28 24.11 -15.54
N ASN A 90 11.96 24.15 -15.38
CA ASN A 90 11.16 25.38 -15.51
C ASN A 90 11.32 26.29 -14.28
N VAL A 91 12.53 26.81 -14.08
CA VAL A 91 12.91 27.60 -12.92
C VAL A 91 12.05 28.84 -12.72
N PHE A 92 11.58 29.48 -13.81
CA PHE A 92 10.69 30.64 -13.74
C PHE A 92 9.36 30.36 -13.03
N GLY A 93 8.90 29.11 -13.06
CA GLY A 93 7.68 28.67 -12.38
C GLY A 93 7.89 28.25 -10.93
N HIS A 94 9.12 28.33 -10.40
CA HIS A 94 9.48 27.81 -9.08
C HIS A 94 9.88 28.92 -8.11
N PRO A 95 9.76 28.69 -6.79
CA PRO A 95 10.30 29.60 -5.79
C PRO A 95 11.79 29.83 -5.99
N GLU A 96 12.23 31.09 -5.89
CA GLU A 96 13.63 31.51 -5.96
C GLU A 96 14.34 31.14 -7.28
N ASN A 97 13.59 30.87 -8.36
CA ASN A 97 14.15 30.42 -9.63
C ASN A 97 15.04 29.16 -9.50
N LYS A 98 14.68 28.27 -8.58
CA LYS A 98 15.40 27.02 -8.32
C LYS A 98 14.88 25.87 -9.18
N GLN A 99 15.72 24.85 -9.40
CA GLN A 99 15.28 23.61 -10.02
C GLN A 99 14.53 22.77 -8.98
N PHE A 100 13.46 22.09 -9.39
CA PHE A 100 12.84 21.07 -8.55
C PHE A 100 13.45 19.72 -8.87
N VAL A 101 13.98 19.03 -7.88
CA VAL A 101 14.65 17.74 -8.05
C VAL A 101 14.05 16.71 -7.09
N LYS A 102 13.85 15.52 -7.63
CA LYS A 102 13.51 14.30 -6.93
C LYS A 102 14.57 13.26 -7.20
N HIS A 103 15.37 12.97 -6.18
CA HIS A 103 16.42 11.98 -6.21
C HIS A 103 16.04 10.80 -5.31
N SER A 104 15.84 9.62 -5.90
CA SER A 104 15.36 8.44 -5.16
C SER A 104 15.92 7.15 -5.73
N LYS A 105 15.85 6.06 -4.96
CA LYS A 105 16.14 4.71 -5.45
C LYS A 105 14.91 4.11 -6.09
N ILE A 106 15.09 3.53 -7.28
CA ILE A 106 14.03 2.84 -8.01
C ILE A 106 13.53 1.65 -7.17
N SER A 107 12.22 1.50 -7.11
CA SER A 107 11.53 0.43 -6.40
C SER A 107 10.48 -0.20 -7.29
N CYS A 108 10.43 -1.54 -7.34
CA CYS A 108 9.35 -2.25 -8.02
C CYS A 108 8.08 -2.36 -7.15
N PHE A 109 8.17 -2.00 -5.87
CA PHE A 109 7.10 -2.10 -4.87
C PHE A 109 6.42 -3.49 -4.80
N ARG A 110 7.09 -4.55 -5.25
CA ARG A 110 6.60 -5.92 -5.14
C ARG A 110 6.80 -6.42 -3.72
N SER A 111 5.78 -7.06 -3.16
CA SER A 111 5.84 -7.66 -1.82
C SER A 111 6.83 -8.81 -1.72
N LYS A 112 7.10 -9.48 -2.84
CA LYS A 112 8.05 -10.61 -2.91
C LYS A 112 9.49 -10.18 -3.18
N CYS A 113 9.73 -8.96 -3.67
CA CYS A 113 11.07 -8.49 -4.01
C CYS A 113 11.91 -8.33 -2.74
N GLU A 114 13.04 -9.06 -2.63
CA GLU A 114 13.97 -9.07 -1.50
C GLU A 114 14.46 -7.68 -1.09
N TYR A 115 14.51 -6.74 -2.03
CA TYR A 115 14.93 -5.36 -1.78
C TYR A 115 13.75 -4.43 -1.42
N CYS A 116 12.66 -4.47 -2.20
CA CYS A 116 11.60 -3.47 -2.09
C CYS A 116 10.56 -3.78 -1.02
N TRP A 117 10.47 -5.02 -0.54
CA TRP A 117 9.35 -5.44 0.30
C TRP A 117 9.29 -4.67 1.63
N LEU A 118 10.43 -4.48 2.31
CA LEU A 118 10.47 -3.99 3.69
C LEU A 118 10.25 -2.48 3.81
N GLU A 119 10.96 -1.68 3.02
CA GLU A 119 10.93 -0.22 3.16
C GLU A 119 9.97 0.46 2.19
N LYS A 120 9.70 -0.17 1.03
CA LYS A 120 8.89 0.43 -0.03
C LYS A 120 7.47 -0.13 -0.05
N TRP A 121 7.32 -1.43 -0.31
CA TRP A 121 5.99 -2.07 -0.35
C TRP A 121 5.28 -2.00 1.00
N LEU A 122 5.92 -2.48 2.07
CA LEU A 122 5.30 -2.59 3.38
C LEU A 122 4.93 -1.22 3.96
N SER A 123 5.82 -0.22 3.82
CA SER A 123 5.55 1.15 4.22
C SER A 123 4.36 1.75 3.45
N ARG A 124 4.32 1.58 2.12
CA ARG A 124 3.23 2.09 1.29
C ARG A 124 1.90 1.42 1.63
N GLU A 125 1.84 0.10 1.64
CA GLU A 125 0.60 -0.65 1.88
C GLU A 125 0.04 -0.37 3.29
N SER A 126 0.90 -0.35 4.32
CA SER A 126 0.48 -0.05 5.69
C SER A 126 -0.02 1.39 5.84
N SER A 127 0.68 2.36 5.25
CA SER A 127 0.29 3.78 5.30
C SER A 127 -1.03 4.02 4.59
N ARG A 128 -1.22 3.46 3.38
CA ARG A 128 -2.48 3.58 2.63
C ARG A 128 -3.64 2.88 3.34
N ALA A 129 -3.42 1.70 3.90
CA ALA A 129 -4.47 1.00 4.65
C ALA A 129 -4.85 1.76 5.93
N THR A 130 -3.87 2.31 6.65
CA THR A 130 -4.09 3.18 7.81
C THR A 130 -4.93 4.39 7.40
N LYS A 131 -4.51 5.11 6.35
CA LYS A 131 -5.19 6.30 5.87
C LYS A 131 -6.65 6.02 5.46
N ARG A 132 -6.93 4.86 4.87
CA ARG A 132 -8.30 4.45 4.52
C ARG A 132 -9.18 4.32 5.75
N ILE A 133 -8.67 3.69 6.80
CA ILE A 133 -9.39 3.48 8.06
C ILE A 133 -9.56 4.81 8.79
N GLU A 134 -8.55 5.67 8.82
CA GLU A 134 -8.63 7.01 9.40
C GLU A 134 -9.66 7.88 8.67
N ASN A 135 -9.65 7.89 7.33
CA ASN A 135 -10.64 8.62 6.55
C ASN A 135 -12.06 8.09 6.82
N TYR A 136 -12.22 6.78 7.02
CA TYR A 136 -13.50 6.20 7.43
C TYR A 136 -13.94 6.71 8.80
N ILE A 137 -13.04 6.69 9.79
CA ILE A 137 -13.31 7.20 11.14
C ILE A 137 -13.72 8.67 11.08
N GLU A 138 -12.94 9.51 10.38
CA GLU A 138 -13.19 10.94 10.28
C GLU A 138 -14.53 11.26 9.59
N TYR A 139 -14.84 10.55 8.50
CA TYR A 139 -16.12 10.72 7.80
C TYR A 139 -17.33 10.43 8.71
N PHE A 140 -17.26 9.34 9.49
CA PHE A 140 -18.37 8.95 10.37
C PHE A 140 -18.37 9.65 11.74
N LYS A 141 -17.27 10.28 12.15
CA LYS A 141 -17.17 11.05 13.40
C LYS A 141 -18.16 12.22 13.45
N HIS A 142 -18.47 12.84 12.30
CA HIS A 142 -19.35 14.01 12.20
C HIS A 142 -20.81 13.66 11.87
N LEU A 143 -21.09 12.45 11.40
CA LEU A 143 -22.44 11.98 11.05
C LEU A 143 -23.26 11.49 12.26
N GLN A 144 -23.03 12.11 13.42
CA GLN A 144 -23.45 11.67 14.77
C GLN A 144 -24.96 11.46 14.97
N PHE A 145 -25.79 11.96 14.05
CA PHE A 145 -27.24 11.97 14.17
C PHE A 145 -27.98 11.15 13.10
N ALA A 146 -27.27 10.59 12.11
CA ALA A 146 -27.90 9.99 10.93
C ALA A 146 -28.01 8.46 10.95
N ARG A 147 -27.53 7.77 11.99
CA ARG A 147 -27.54 6.29 12.03
C ARG A 147 -27.83 5.72 13.41
N SER A 148 -28.65 4.66 13.37
CA SER A 148 -29.04 3.66 14.39
C SER A 148 -28.49 3.87 15.81
N PRO A 149 -29.34 3.82 16.85
CA PRO A 149 -28.94 3.85 18.27
C PRO A 149 -27.82 2.87 18.66
N ASN A 150 -27.59 1.84 17.83
CA ASN A 150 -26.59 0.81 18.03
C ASN A 150 -25.18 1.17 17.54
N LEU A 151 -24.96 2.26 16.80
CA LEU A 151 -23.62 2.68 16.35
C LEU A 151 -23.15 3.88 17.18
N GLN A 152 -22.97 3.66 18.48
CA GLN A 152 -22.45 4.70 19.38
C GLN A 152 -20.99 5.03 19.04
N ARG A 153 -20.47 6.16 19.55
CA ARG A 153 -19.07 6.60 19.34
C ARG A 153 -18.01 5.52 19.69
N LYS A 154 -18.36 4.56 20.56
CA LYS A 154 -17.51 3.43 20.98
C LYS A 154 -17.17 2.45 19.84
N PHE A 155 -17.88 2.53 18.70
CA PHE A 155 -17.77 1.64 17.55
C PHE A 155 -16.80 2.15 16.47
N LEU A 156 -16.16 3.31 16.67
CA LEU A 156 -15.22 3.91 15.72
C LEU A 156 -13.75 3.59 16.01
N ASN A 157 -13.45 2.78 17.02
CA ASN A 157 -12.09 2.30 17.26
C ASN A 157 -11.95 0.89 16.68
N PRO A 158 -11.06 0.67 15.69
CA PRO A 158 -10.90 -0.65 15.11
C PRO A 158 -10.27 -1.60 16.13
N ILE A 159 -10.85 -2.79 16.26
CA ILE A 159 -10.33 -3.87 17.09
C ILE A 159 -9.55 -4.87 16.23
N HIS A 160 -8.50 -5.43 16.83
CA HIS A 160 -7.75 -6.52 16.22
C HIS A 160 -8.40 -7.85 16.58
N VAL A 161 -8.80 -8.62 15.56
CA VAL A 161 -9.34 -9.98 15.70
C VAL A 161 -8.49 -10.94 14.88
N ILE A 162 -8.27 -12.15 15.41
CA ILE A 162 -7.65 -13.25 14.67
C ILE A 162 -8.71 -14.33 14.46
N VAL A 163 -8.85 -14.77 13.21
CA VAL A 163 -9.81 -15.80 12.81
C VAL A 163 -9.05 -16.97 12.22
N SER A 164 -9.18 -18.14 12.83
CA SER A 164 -8.47 -19.34 12.39
C SER A 164 -9.47 -20.39 11.91
N PRO A 165 -9.25 -21.01 10.74
CA PRO A 165 -10.08 -22.08 10.23
C PRO A 165 -10.03 -23.31 11.14
N SER A 166 -11.13 -24.05 11.15
CA SER A 166 -11.16 -25.40 11.72
C SER A 166 -10.22 -26.34 10.96
N TRP A 167 -9.91 -27.49 11.55
CA TRP A 167 -9.04 -28.49 10.91
C TRP A 167 -9.58 -28.94 9.54
N ASN A 168 -10.90 -29.15 9.46
CA ASN A 168 -11.58 -29.60 8.23
C ASN A 168 -11.57 -28.55 7.12
N ASP A 169 -11.53 -27.26 7.47
CA ASP A 169 -11.54 -26.17 6.50
C ASP A 169 -10.14 -25.67 6.14
N LYS A 170 -9.12 -26.00 6.94
CA LYS A 170 -7.76 -25.42 6.90
C LYS A 170 -7.12 -25.37 5.51
N PHE A 171 -7.45 -26.33 4.64
CA PHE A 171 -6.87 -26.46 3.30
C PHE A 171 -7.89 -26.32 2.16
N LYS A 172 -9.07 -25.74 2.44
CA LYS A 172 -10.02 -25.30 1.42
C LYS A 172 -9.42 -24.24 0.51
N SER A 173 -10.14 -23.92 -0.58
CA SER A 173 -9.69 -22.87 -1.48
C SER A 173 -9.60 -21.53 -0.73
N PHE A 174 -8.71 -20.64 -1.18
CA PHE A 174 -8.52 -19.35 -0.53
C PHE A 174 -9.81 -18.51 -0.54
N ASP A 175 -10.58 -18.55 -1.64
CA ASP A 175 -11.86 -17.86 -1.73
C ASP A 175 -12.90 -18.41 -0.77
N GLU A 176 -12.99 -19.74 -0.59
CA GLU A 176 -13.88 -20.37 0.39
C GLU A 176 -13.51 -19.98 1.83
N LEU A 177 -12.22 -20.07 2.17
CA LEU A 177 -11.71 -19.66 3.48
C LEU A 177 -12.02 -18.19 3.78
N LYS A 178 -11.77 -17.32 2.81
CA LYS A 178 -12.01 -15.88 2.93
C LYS A 178 -13.50 -15.56 3.06
N GLU A 179 -14.35 -16.22 2.29
CA GLU A 179 -15.80 -16.03 2.36
C GLU A 179 -16.36 -16.51 3.70
N LYS A 180 -15.93 -17.69 4.17
CA LYS A 180 -16.32 -18.19 5.49
C LYS A 180 -15.84 -17.28 6.61
N ALA A 181 -14.58 -16.81 6.56
CA ALA A 181 -14.05 -15.85 7.52
C ALA A 181 -14.91 -14.57 7.57
N ARG A 182 -15.30 -14.01 6.41
CA ARG A 182 -16.18 -12.83 6.36
C ARG A 182 -17.55 -13.08 6.99
N LYS A 183 -18.18 -14.23 6.72
CA LYS A 183 -19.48 -14.60 7.29
C LYS A 183 -19.40 -14.71 8.82
N LEU A 184 -18.39 -15.41 9.33
CA LEU A 184 -18.18 -15.57 10.77
C LEU A 184 -17.91 -14.23 11.46
N MET A 185 -17.21 -13.32 10.80
CA MET A 185 -16.99 -11.97 11.33
C MET A 185 -18.26 -11.14 11.42
N ASN A 186 -19.11 -11.21 10.41
CA ASN A 186 -20.41 -10.57 10.48
C ASN A 186 -21.27 -11.15 11.62
N GLN A 187 -21.30 -12.48 11.77
CA GLN A 187 -22.00 -13.16 12.85
C GLN A 187 -21.44 -12.82 14.24
N ALA A 188 -20.13 -12.61 14.32
CA ALA A 188 -19.44 -12.21 15.53
C ALA A 188 -19.62 -10.72 15.87
N GLY A 189 -20.29 -9.92 15.03
CA GLY A 189 -20.57 -8.50 15.28
C GLY A 189 -19.56 -7.52 14.67
N ILE A 190 -18.69 -7.98 13.76
CA ILE A 190 -17.77 -7.14 12.99
C ILE A 190 -18.43 -6.73 11.67
N GLU A 191 -18.74 -5.44 11.53
CA GLU A 191 -19.51 -4.90 10.41
C GLU A 191 -18.67 -4.61 9.16
N GLY A 192 -17.35 -4.49 9.33
CA GLY A 192 -16.43 -4.20 8.24
C GLY A 192 -15.03 -3.88 8.71
N GLY A 193 -14.10 -3.92 7.77
CA GLY A 193 -12.69 -3.67 8.08
C GLY A 193 -11.72 -4.15 7.02
N LEU A 194 -10.49 -4.30 7.48
CA LEU A 194 -9.34 -4.86 6.80
C LEU A 194 -9.16 -6.33 7.21
N MET A 195 -8.87 -7.20 6.24
CA MET A 195 -8.51 -8.60 6.44
C MET A 195 -7.18 -8.90 5.74
N ILE A 196 -6.24 -9.52 6.46
CA ILE A 196 -4.92 -9.91 5.98
C ILE A 196 -4.74 -11.41 6.20
N TYR A 197 -4.53 -12.15 5.11
CA TYR A 197 -4.36 -13.60 5.16
C TYR A 197 -2.92 -13.99 5.50
N HIS A 198 -2.79 -14.87 6.48
CA HIS A 198 -1.52 -15.40 6.95
C HIS A 198 -1.56 -16.93 6.80
N PRO A 199 -1.01 -17.47 5.70
CA PRO A 199 -0.97 -18.92 5.47
C PRO A 199 0.00 -19.64 6.41
N PHE A 200 0.93 -18.89 7.01
CA PHE A 200 2.00 -19.40 7.86
C PHE A 200 1.95 -18.78 9.25
N GLY A 201 2.44 -19.52 10.24
CA GLY A 201 2.69 -19.01 11.59
C GLY A 201 4.07 -19.45 12.06
N PHE A 202 4.73 -18.61 12.84
CA PHE A 202 6.03 -18.93 13.42
C PHE A 202 5.88 -19.87 14.61
N ASP A 203 6.57 -21.01 14.54
CA ASP A 203 6.72 -21.94 15.66
C ASP A 203 7.95 -21.56 16.47
N LYS A 204 7.74 -21.01 17.66
CA LYS A 204 8.82 -20.53 18.53
C LYS A 204 9.69 -21.68 19.08
N LYS A 205 9.12 -22.86 19.25
CA LYS A 205 9.84 -24.01 19.82
C LYS A 205 10.82 -24.57 18.79
N GLU A 206 10.31 -24.75 17.57
CA GLU A 206 11.05 -25.29 16.44
C GLU A 206 11.84 -24.21 15.68
N LYS A 207 11.70 -22.94 16.06
CA LYS A 207 12.26 -21.76 15.38
C LYS A 207 12.04 -21.77 13.86
N LYS A 208 10.87 -22.22 13.42
CA LYS A 208 10.54 -22.35 11.98
C LYS A 208 9.11 -21.91 11.69
N TRP A 209 8.89 -21.44 10.48
CA TRP A 209 7.55 -21.18 9.96
C TRP A 209 6.87 -22.50 9.60
N VAL A 210 5.57 -22.59 9.91
CA VAL A 210 4.75 -23.75 9.59
C VAL A 210 3.41 -23.33 8.99
N VAL A 211 2.81 -24.20 8.18
CA VAL A 211 1.50 -23.95 7.56
C VAL A 211 0.41 -23.90 8.63
N ARG A 212 -0.09 -22.70 8.87
CA ARG A 212 -1.08 -22.39 9.90
C ARG A 212 -1.96 -21.23 9.41
N PRO A 213 -2.82 -21.48 8.41
CA PRO A 213 -3.71 -20.46 7.85
C PRO A 213 -4.51 -19.76 8.94
N HIS A 214 -4.53 -18.44 8.92
CA HIS A 214 -5.37 -17.60 9.76
C HIS A 214 -5.53 -16.22 9.11
N PHE A 215 -6.51 -15.46 9.59
CA PHE A 215 -6.80 -14.11 9.13
C PHE A 215 -6.59 -13.14 10.29
N HIS A 216 -5.80 -12.11 10.04
CA HIS A 216 -5.76 -10.93 10.88
C HIS A 216 -6.80 -9.94 10.39
N ILE A 217 -7.57 -9.38 11.32
CA ILE A 217 -8.66 -8.46 11.02
C ILE A 217 -8.49 -7.22 11.88
N LEU A 218 -8.60 -6.06 11.23
CA LEU A 218 -8.75 -4.76 11.88
C LEU A 218 -10.09 -4.20 11.44
N GLY A 219 -11.08 -4.31 12.32
CA GLY A 219 -12.48 -4.07 11.97
C GLY A 219 -13.26 -3.35 13.05
N PHE A 220 -14.41 -2.84 12.66
CA PHE A 220 -15.32 -2.06 13.49
C PHE A 220 -16.48 -2.93 13.96
N GLY A 221 -16.84 -2.81 15.23
CA GLY A 221 -17.91 -3.57 15.86
C GLY A 221 -17.51 -4.17 17.21
N TRP A 222 -18.27 -5.17 17.65
CA TRP A 222 -17.99 -5.94 18.86
C TRP A 222 -17.71 -7.39 18.49
N VAL A 223 -17.02 -8.11 19.38
CA VAL A 223 -16.85 -9.55 19.22
C VAL A 223 -17.79 -10.24 20.20
N ILE A 224 -18.85 -10.83 19.68
CA ILE A 224 -19.84 -11.62 20.40
C ILE A 224 -19.89 -13.05 19.84
N ASN A 225 -20.53 -13.97 20.59
CA ASN A 225 -20.86 -15.33 20.13
C ASN A 225 -19.67 -16.20 19.69
N THR A 226 -18.43 -15.89 20.08
CA THR A 226 -17.23 -16.64 19.64
C THR A 226 -17.25 -18.09 20.08
N LYS A 227 -17.73 -18.38 21.30
CA LYS A 227 -17.88 -19.76 21.80
C LYS A 227 -18.88 -20.53 20.95
N LYS A 228 -20.07 -19.97 20.72
CA LYS A 228 -21.11 -20.57 19.86
C LYS A 228 -20.58 -20.88 18.46
N ILE A 229 -19.84 -19.94 17.85
CA ILE A 229 -19.22 -20.12 16.53
C ILE A 229 -18.16 -21.24 16.58
N SER A 230 -17.32 -21.27 17.60
CA SER A 230 -16.32 -22.32 17.78
C SER A 230 -16.96 -23.69 17.94
N ASP A 231 -18.05 -23.78 18.71
CA ASP A 231 -18.76 -25.03 18.97
C ASP A 231 -19.51 -25.52 17.71
N SER A 232 -20.05 -24.62 16.88
CA SER A 232 -20.78 -25.01 15.66
C SER A 232 -19.89 -25.30 14.45
N ASP A 233 -18.85 -24.48 14.23
CA ASP A 233 -18.05 -24.51 13.01
C ASP A 233 -16.63 -25.03 13.22
N GLY A 234 -16.17 -25.14 14.47
CA GLY A 234 -14.77 -25.43 14.81
C GLY A 234 -13.80 -24.28 14.50
N TRP A 235 -14.30 -23.13 14.06
CA TRP A 235 -13.48 -21.95 13.76
C TRP A 235 -13.20 -21.17 15.03
N VAL A 236 -11.94 -20.74 15.19
CA VAL A 236 -11.51 -20.03 16.40
C VAL A 236 -11.40 -18.54 16.13
N ILE A 237 -12.15 -17.74 16.91
CA ILE A 237 -12.10 -16.29 16.88
C ILE A 237 -11.44 -15.78 18.16
N LYS A 238 -10.31 -15.08 18.03
CA LYS A 238 -9.58 -14.48 19.15
C LYS A 238 -9.64 -12.95 19.06
N ASN A 239 -10.29 -12.32 20.02
CA ASN A 239 -10.28 -10.87 20.16
C ASN A 239 -8.95 -10.42 20.81
N LYS A 240 -8.19 -9.57 20.13
CA LYS A 240 -6.95 -8.95 20.62
C LYS A 240 -7.17 -7.51 21.10
N GLY A 241 -8.41 -7.02 21.03
CA GLY A 241 -8.82 -5.72 21.56
C GLY A 241 -8.30 -4.55 20.73
N LEU A 242 -8.23 -3.40 21.40
CA LEU A 242 -7.70 -2.17 20.83
C LEU A 242 -6.18 -2.25 20.65
N ARG A 243 -5.66 -1.44 19.73
CA ARG A 243 -4.23 -1.35 19.43
C ARG A 243 -3.80 0.11 19.55
N ASP A 244 -2.63 0.33 20.14
CA ASP A 244 -2.10 1.68 20.37
C ASP A 244 -1.82 2.42 19.06
N SER A 245 -1.35 1.68 18.05
CA SER A 245 -1.04 2.20 16.72
C SER A 245 -1.62 1.30 15.65
N LEU A 246 -2.54 1.86 14.86
CA LEU A 246 -3.13 1.20 13.70
C LEU A 246 -2.05 0.91 12.64
N HIS A 247 -1.25 1.92 12.31
CA HIS A 247 -0.14 1.79 11.34
C HIS A 247 0.83 0.69 11.74
N SER A 248 1.35 0.73 12.98
CA SER A 248 2.30 -0.28 13.45
C SER A 248 1.71 -1.67 13.47
N THR A 249 0.41 -1.81 13.72
CA THR A 249 -0.29 -3.10 13.70
C THR A 249 -0.44 -3.63 12.29
N ILE A 250 -0.86 -2.80 11.33
CA ILE A 250 -0.98 -3.19 9.92
C ILE A 250 0.40 -3.51 9.35
N TYR A 251 1.39 -2.66 9.60
CA TYR A 251 2.78 -2.87 9.21
C TYR A 251 3.29 -4.22 9.74
N TYR A 252 3.06 -4.52 11.02
CA TYR A 252 3.45 -5.80 11.58
C TYR A 252 2.77 -6.97 10.87
N GLN A 253 1.46 -6.95 10.69
CA GLN A 253 0.73 -8.03 10.04
C GLN A 253 1.20 -8.24 8.60
N LEU A 254 1.40 -7.17 7.83
CA LEU A 254 1.86 -7.26 6.45
C LEU A 254 3.32 -7.78 6.33
N SER A 255 4.17 -7.57 7.34
CA SER A 255 5.59 -8.00 7.30
C SER A 255 5.76 -9.51 7.13
N HIS A 256 4.75 -10.30 7.49
CA HIS A 256 4.73 -11.76 7.37
C HIS A 256 3.38 -12.28 6.84
N ALA A 257 2.69 -11.45 6.06
CA ALA A 257 1.46 -11.85 5.39
C ALA A 257 1.76 -12.82 4.24
N GLY A 258 0.75 -13.62 3.86
CA GLY A 258 0.83 -14.41 2.64
C GLY A 258 0.84 -13.51 1.41
N VAL A 259 1.83 -13.69 0.54
CA VAL A 259 1.93 -12.99 -0.75
C VAL A 259 1.88 -14.00 -1.89
N SER A 260 1.05 -13.72 -2.90
CA SER A 260 0.89 -14.54 -4.11
C SER A 260 0.46 -13.65 -5.27
N ASP A 261 0.78 -14.06 -6.49
CA ASP A 261 0.38 -13.30 -7.68
C ASP A 261 -1.14 -13.39 -7.90
N GLY A 262 -1.70 -12.33 -8.47
CA GLY A 262 -3.13 -12.25 -8.78
C GLY A 262 -4.05 -11.96 -7.58
N VAL A 263 -3.51 -11.79 -6.37
CA VAL A 263 -4.25 -11.42 -5.17
C VAL A 263 -3.50 -10.36 -4.36
N HIS A 264 -4.24 -9.46 -3.72
CA HIS A 264 -3.65 -8.49 -2.79
C HIS A 264 -3.55 -9.10 -1.39
N ALA A 265 -2.49 -8.74 -0.64
CA ALA A 265 -2.33 -9.13 0.77
C ALA A 265 -3.47 -8.59 1.66
N ILE A 266 -4.06 -7.47 1.25
CA ILE A 266 -5.17 -6.77 1.92
C ILE A 266 -6.50 -7.06 1.20
N THR A 267 -7.49 -7.47 1.98
CA THR A 267 -8.90 -7.52 1.54
C THR A 267 -9.76 -6.59 2.40
N TRP A 268 -10.51 -5.70 1.76
CA TRP A 268 -11.53 -4.88 2.42
C TRP A 268 -12.89 -5.57 2.42
N PHE A 269 -13.61 -5.48 3.53
CA PHE A 269 -14.93 -6.10 3.69
C PHE A 269 -15.92 -5.23 4.45
N GLY A 270 -17.21 -5.60 4.34
CA GLY A 270 -18.29 -4.94 5.04
C GLY A 270 -18.37 -3.45 4.73
N SER A 271 -18.53 -2.63 5.77
CA SER A 271 -18.61 -1.17 5.68
C SER A 271 -17.39 -0.48 5.04
N LEU A 272 -16.21 -1.13 5.01
CA LEU A 272 -14.99 -0.61 4.37
C LEU A 272 -14.73 -1.16 2.96
N SER A 273 -15.60 -2.04 2.46
CA SER A 273 -15.52 -2.59 1.10
C SER A 273 -15.48 -1.49 0.04
N TYR A 274 -14.79 -1.72 -1.07
CA TYR A 274 -14.80 -0.80 -2.23
C TYR A 274 -16.17 -0.64 -2.89
N ARG A 275 -17.13 -1.52 -2.58
CA ARG A 275 -18.52 -1.43 -3.05
C ARG A 275 -19.48 -0.93 -1.97
N ALA A 276 -18.97 -0.55 -0.80
CA ALA A 276 -19.82 -0.01 0.26
C ALA A 276 -20.37 1.37 -0.11
N LYS A 277 -21.57 1.70 0.41
CA LYS A 277 -22.33 2.92 0.08
C LYS A 277 -21.50 4.22 0.14
N TYR A 278 -20.61 4.33 1.12
CA TYR A 278 -19.80 5.54 1.36
C TYR A 278 -18.33 5.39 0.95
N SER A 279 -18.00 4.34 0.20
CA SER A 279 -16.61 3.96 -0.11
C SER A 279 -15.78 5.01 -0.85
N SER A 280 -16.44 5.92 -1.57
CA SER A 280 -15.80 7.06 -2.24
C SER A 280 -15.24 8.08 -1.25
N TYR A 281 -15.88 8.31 -0.10
CA TYR A 281 -15.49 9.33 0.87
C TYR A 281 -14.26 8.97 1.69
N PHE A 282 -13.98 7.68 1.83
CA PHE A 282 -12.78 7.18 2.51
C PHE A 282 -11.85 6.45 1.54
N LYS A 283 -11.98 6.69 0.24
CA LYS A 283 -10.98 6.25 -0.72
C LYS A 283 -9.68 6.99 -0.45
N VAL A 284 -8.57 6.25 -0.49
CA VAL A 284 -7.24 6.86 -0.48
C VAL A 284 -6.88 7.10 -1.92
N GLU A 285 -6.61 8.35 -2.27
CA GLU A 285 -6.13 8.69 -3.60
C GLU A 285 -4.82 7.95 -3.85
N ASP A 286 -4.59 7.57 -5.11
CA ASP A 286 -3.29 7.03 -5.47
C ASP A 286 -2.29 8.19 -5.35
N ASP A 287 -1.50 8.16 -4.29
CA ASP A 287 -0.30 8.99 -4.05
C ASP A 287 0.85 8.50 -4.94
N GLU A 288 0.50 8.12 -6.18
CA GLU A 288 1.49 7.82 -7.19
C GLU A 288 2.39 9.04 -7.31
N GLU A 289 3.70 8.77 -7.36
CA GLU A 289 4.70 9.75 -7.72
C GLU A 289 4.25 10.42 -9.01
N HIS A 290 3.59 11.57 -8.89
CA HIS A 290 3.06 12.19 -10.08
C HIS A 290 4.28 12.63 -10.86
N GLY A 291 4.37 12.16 -12.11
CA GLY A 291 5.45 12.53 -13.02
C GLY A 291 5.36 13.98 -13.46
N PHE A 292 4.94 14.87 -12.56
CA PHE A 292 4.69 16.30 -12.74
C PHE A 292 5.33 17.06 -11.58
N CYS A 293 5.71 18.31 -11.82
CA CYS A 293 6.29 19.18 -10.80
C CYS A 293 5.25 19.60 -9.76
N ASP A 294 5.65 19.64 -8.49
CA ASP A 294 4.81 20.09 -7.37
C ASP A 294 4.46 21.59 -7.45
N TYR A 295 5.26 22.37 -8.20
CA TYR A 295 5.14 23.83 -8.29
C TYR A 295 4.46 24.28 -9.57
N CYS A 296 5.00 23.91 -10.73
CA CYS A 296 4.50 24.38 -12.03
C CYS A 296 3.67 23.33 -12.79
N HIS A 297 3.55 22.10 -12.26
CA HIS A 297 2.80 21.00 -12.86
C HIS A 297 3.26 20.54 -14.26
N CYS A 298 4.42 21.01 -14.74
CA CYS A 298 5.07 20.45 -15.93
C CYS A 298 5.53 19.02 -15.68
N MET A 299 5.61 18.19 -16.72
CA MET A 299 6.12 16.81 -16.60
C MET A 299 7.57 16.82 -16.10
N LEU A 300 7.88 15.92 -15.16
CA LEU A 300 9.25 15.72 -14.69
C LEU A 300 10.05 15.00 -15.77
N VAL A 301 11.28 15.44 -15.98
CA VAL A 301 12.22 14.87 -16.95
C VAL A 301 13.38 14.22 -16.21
N ASP A 302 14.08 13.30 -16.86
CA ASP A 302 15.26 12.65 -16.27
C ASP A 302 16.39 13.67 -16.09
N PHE A 303 17.01 13.66 -14.91
CA PHE A 303 18.09 14.58 -14.52
C PHE A 303 19.39 13.78 -14.29
N GLU A 304 20.53 14.42 -14.54
CA GLU A 304 21.85 13.94 -14.13
C GLU A 304 22.53 14.94 -13.21
N TYR A 305 23.39 14.42 -12.35
CA TYR A 305 24.24 15.23 -11.48
C TYR A 305 25.49 15.64 -12.25
N VAL A 306 25.78 16.94 -12.30
CA VAL A 306 26.91 17.55 -13.01
C VAL A 306 27.80 18.39 -12.10
N GLY A 307 27.60 18.30 -10.78
CA GLY A 307 28.45 18.97 -9.79
C GLY A 307 29.89 18.43 -9.80
N LEU A 308 30.81 19.19 -9.20
CA LEU A 308 32.23 18.85 -9.13
C LEU A 308 32.53 17.74 -8.09
N ASP A 309 31.64 17.55 -7.14
CA ASP A 309 31.72 16.52 -6.10
C ASP A 309 30.94 15.25 -6.48
N LYS A 310 30.74 14.35 -5.50
CA LYS A 310 30.00 13.11 -5.73
C LYS A 310 28.50 13.39 -5.67
N PRO A 311 27.67 12.73 -6.52
CA PRO A 311 26.23 12.86 -6.40
C PRO A 311 25.77 12.44 -4.99
N PRO A 312 24.71 13.07 -4.45
CA PRO A 312 24.14 12.67 -3.16
C PRO A 312 23.84 11.17 -3.09
N ASP A 313 24.10 10.56 -1.93
CA ASP A 313 23.86 9.14 -1.67
C ASP A 313 22.63 8.89 -0.77
N PHE A 314 21.74 9.87 -0.69
CA PHE A 314 20.50 9.85 0.10
C PHE A 314 19.29 10.31 -0.73
N GLU A 315 18.09 9.80 -0.44
CA GLU A 315 16.89 10.20 -1.18
C GLU A 315 16.39 11.58 -0.70
N PHE A 316 16.04 12.48 -1.63
CA PHE A 316 15.47 13.78 -1.32
C PHE A 316 14.51 14.25 -2.42
N VAL A 317 13.62 15.17 -2.04
CA VAL A 317 12.78 15.91 -2.99
C VAL A 317 12.74 17.35 -2.53
N GLY A 318 13.01 18.29 -3.43
CA GLY A 318 13.00 19.70 -3.07
C GLY A 318 13.56 20.60 -4.15
N LEU A 319 13.65 21.88 -3.81
CA LEU A 319 14.28 22.89 -4.63
C LEU A 319 15.80 22.87 -4.43
N VAL A 320 16.55 22.93 -5.52
CA VAL A 320 18.01 22.96 -5.54
C VAL A 320 18.50 24.13 -6.39
N ASP A 321 19.67 24.65 -6.05
CA ASP A 321 20.32 25.70 -6.82
C ASP A 321 20.67 25.19 -8.23
N TYR A 322 20.59 26.11 -9.19
CA TYR A 322 20.96 25.84 -10.56
C TYR A 322 22.46 25.52 -10.66
N GLY A 323 22.83 24.52 -11.46
CA GLY A 323 24.22 24.25 -11.85
C GLY A 323 24.77 22.89 -11.46
N ASN A 324 24.26 22.25 -10.40
CA ASN A 324 24.70 20.89 -10.02
C ASN A 324 23.85 19.77 -10.64
N TRP A 325 22.73 20.13 -11.25
CA TRP A 325 21.82 19.20 -11.89
C TRP A 325 21.42 19.69 -13.27
N LYS A 326 21.37 18.75 -14.22
CA LYS A 326 21.05 19.04 -15.62
C LYS A 326 19.99 18.08 -16.14
N ALA A 327 19.03 18.59 -16.88
CA ALA A 327 18.06 17.77 -17.61
C ALA A 327 18.79 16.98 -18.72
N LYS A 328 18.54 15.66 -18.77
CA LYS A 328 19.06 14.76 -19.81
C LYS A 328 18.23 14.76 -21.09
N GLU A 329 17.01 15.24 -20.98
CA GLU A 329 16.02 15.26 -22.05
C GLU A 329 15.18 16.54 -21.95
N THR A 330 14.63 16.98 -23.07
CA THR A 330 13.66 18.08 -23.11
C THR A 330 12.29 17.62 -22.60
N LEU A 331 11.43 18.58 -22.25
CA LEU A 331 10.04 18.29 -21.88
C LEU A 331 9.30 17.52 -22.99
N GLU A 332 9.53 17.90 -24.25
CA GLU A 332 8.93 17.23 -25.42
C GLU A 332 9.40 15.78 -25.53
N GLN A 333 10.72 15.54 -25.38
CA GLN A 333 11.28 14.19 -25.37
C GLN A 333 10.70 13.32 -24.25
N ALA A 334 10.52 13.88 -23.05
CA ALA A 334 9.92 13.16 -21.93
C ALA A 334 8.44 12.81 -22.19
N VAL A 335 7.67 13.74 -22.79
CA VAL A 335 6.28 13.52 -23.19
C VAL A 335 6.20 12.40 -24.23
N ASP A 336 7.05 12.44 -25.25
CA ASP A 336 7.10 11.41 -26.30
C ASP A 336 7.53 10.05 -25.76
N ARG A 337 8.54 10.02 -24.87
CA ARG A 337 8.95 8.80 -24.17
C ARG A 337 7.80 8.18 -23.40
N LYS A 338 7.04 8.98 -22.65
CA LYS A 338 5.86 8.51 -21.89
C LYS A 338 4.76 7.98 -22.83
N ARG A 339 4.52 8.66 -23.95
CA ARG A 339 3.56 8.24 -24.98
C ARG A 339 3.95 6.90 -25.61
N MET A 340 5.20 6.77 -26.04
CA MET A 340 5.74 5.55 -26.65
C MET A 340 5.68 4.36 -25.68
N MET A 341 6.01 4.58 -24.42
CA MET A 341 5.94 3.56 -23.39
C MET A 341 4.49 3.10 -23.15
N SER A 342 3.53 4.03 -23.08
CA SER A 342 2.10 3.70 -22.98
C SER A 342 1.60 2.87 -24.17
N LEU A 343 2.05 3.17 -25.39
CA LEU A 343 1.68 2.43 -26.59
C LEU A 343 2.23 0.99 -26.60
N ARG A 344 3.49 0.81 -26.20
CA ARG A 344 4.10 -0.53 -26.07
C ARG A 344 3.32 -1.40 -25.09
N PHE A 345 2.97 -0.86 -23.93
CA PHE A 345 2.17 -1.58 -22.93
C PHE A 345 0.79 -1.97 -23.45
N LYS A 346 0.09 -1.08 -24.16
CA LYS A 346 -1.22 -1.42 -24.77
C LYS A 346 -1.10 -2.58 -25.76
N LYS A 347 0.00 -2.66 -26.50
CA LYS A 347 0.28 -3.73 -27.47
C LYS A 347 0.53 -5.08 -26.76
N GLU A 348 1.34 -5.08 -25.71
CA GLU A 348 1.65 -6.28 -24.91
C GLU A 348 0.44 -6.80 -24.09
N SER A 349 -0.40 -5.90 -23.59
CA SER A 349 -1.64 -6.29 -22.91
C SER A 349 -2.65 -6.95 -23.84
N ASN A 350 -2.68 -6.52 -25.12
CA ASN A 350 -3.55 -7.09 -26.14
C ASN A 350 -3.04 -8.44 -26.65
N SER A 351 -1.72 -8.68 -26.70
CA SER A 351 -1.15 -9.96 -27.14
C SER A 351 -1.23 -11.07 -26.08
N ASN A 352 -1.24 -10.73 -24.78
CA ASN A 352 -1.17 -11.72 -23.70
C ASN A 352 -2.51 -12.07 -23.03
N GLY A 353 -3.66 -11.61 -23.56
CA GLY A 353 -4.99 -11.93 -23.01
C GLY A 353 -5.21 -11.54 -21.53
N LEU A 354 -4.31 -10.74 -20.96
CA LEU A 354 -4.33 -10.33 -19.56
C LEU A 354 -5.23 -9.10 -19.41
N SER A 355 -6.50 -9.36 -19.06
CA SER A 355 -7.48 -8.29 -18.82
C SER A 355 -6.97 -7.28 -17.78
N HIS A 356 -6.91 -6.02 -18.20
CA HIS A 356 -6.66 -4.79 -17.45
C HIS A 356 -6.89 -4.84 -15.93
N LYS A 357 -5.82 -4.57 -15.17
CA LYS A 357 -5.79 -3.59 -14.05
C LYS A 357 -4.47 -3.52 -13.25
N LEU A 358 -3.39 -4.21 -13.64
CA LEU A 358 -2.23 -4.37 -12.75
C LEU A 358 -0.93 -3.65 -13.14
N PHE A 359 -0.82 -3.00 -14.29
CA PHE A 359 0.47 -2.43 -14.73
C PHE A 359 0.38 -1.06 -15.43
N SER A 360 -0.57 -0.20 -15.04
CA SER A 360 -0.38 1.25 -15.23
C SER A 360 0.44 1.88 -14.09
N LYS A 361 0.99 1.05 -13.18
CA LYS A 361 1.44 1.42 -11.83
C LYS A 361 2.95 1.23 -11.58
N LEU A 362 3.75 1.19 -12.65
CA LEU A 362 5.21 1.02 -12.59
C LEU A 362 5.92 1.88 -13.65
N ILE A 363 5.74 3.20 -13.56
CA ILE A 363 6.71 4.21 -14.04
C ILE A 363 6.67 5.38 -13.07
#